data_AF-A0A931W998-F1
#
_entry.id   AF-A0A931W998-F1
#
_cell.length_a   1.000
_cell.length_b   1.000
_cell.length_c   1.000
_cell.angle_alpha   90.00
_cell.angle_beta   90.00
_cell.angle_gamma   90.00
#
_symmetry.space_group_name_H-M   'P 1'
#
loop_
_entity.id
_entity.type
_entity.pdbx_description
1 polymer ?
#
loop_
_entity_poly.entity_id
_entity_poly.type
_entity_poly.pdbx_seq_one_letter_code
_entity_poly.pdbx_strand_id
1 'polypeptide(L)'
;MTIAEVREKCKSLTDKVPKDVLILVILILTSSLSFGLGYLAGLDARVPKDALNAQATSADGRFVASKSGTKYYLPACAGAERISDANKVWFISASAAVAAGYSPAANCAGI
;
A
#
# COMPACT_ATOMS: atom_id res chain seq x y z
N MET A 1 22.96 -34.39 1.52
CA MET A 1 22.25 -35.11 0.43
C MET A 1 23.02 -34.87 -0.85
N THR A 2 23.46 -35.95 -1.52
CA THR A 2 24.23 -35.82 -2.78
C THR A 2 23.27 -35.70 -3.96
N ILE A 3 23.66 -34.95 -5.00
CA ILE A 3 22.84 -34.68 -6.19
C ILE A 3 22.49 -35.99 -6.95
N ALA A 4 23.32 -37.02 -6.79
CA ALA A 4 23.12 -38.35 -7.36
C ALA A 4 21.91 -39.09 -6.77
N GLU A 5 21.72 -39.07 -5.44
CA GLU A 5 20.57 -39.71 -4.77
C GLU A 5 19.24 -39.04 -5.13
N VAL A 6 19.24 -37.71 -5.26
CA VAL A 6 18.05 -36.94 -5.64
C VAL A 6 17.60 -37.30 -7.06
N ARG A 7 18.56 -37.46 -7.97
CA ARG A 7 18.29 -37.84 -9.36
C ARG A 7 17.73 -39.26 -9.48
N GLU A 8 18.27 -40.22 -8.74
CA GLU A 8 17.72 -41.59 -8.72
C GLU A 8 16.30 -41.64 -8.15
N LYS A 9 16.04 -40.93 -7.05
CA LYS A 9 14.71 -40.86 -6.46
C LYS A 9 13.69 -40.22 -7.41
N CYS A 10 14.04 -39.11 -8.07
CA CYS A 10 13.16 -38.51 -9.06
C CYS A 10 12.88 -39.44 -10.25
N LYS A 11 13.88 -40.19 -10.72
CA LYS A 11 13.71 -41.13 -11.83
C LYS A 11 12.79 -42.31 -11.45
N SER A 12 12.97 -42.85 -10.26
CA SER A 12 12.11 -43.90 -9.69
C SER A 12 10.66 -43.46 -9.51
N LEU A 13 10.40 -42.18 -9.23
CA LEU A 13 9.05 -41.64 -9.05
C LEU A 13 8.36 -41.41 -10.40
N THR A 14 9.11 -40.96 -11.42
CA THR A 14 8.57 -40.74 -12.77
C THR A 14 8.20 -42.05 -13.49
N ASP A 15 8.94 -43.15 -13.30
CA ASP A 15 8.66 -44.43 -13.95
C ASP A 15 7.41 -45.15 -13.40
N LYS A 16 6.96 -44.80 -12.19
CA LYS A 16 5.78 -45.43 -11.55
C LYS A 16 4.46 -44.73 -11.88
N VAL A 17 4.51 -43.58 -12.55
CA VAL A 17 3.31 -42.77 -12.82
C VAL A 17 2.95 -42.87 -14.31
N PRO A 18 1.70 -43.24 -14.65
CA PRO A 18 1.27 -43.26 -16.05
C PRO A 18 1.28 -41.84 -16.63
N LYS A 19 1.64 -41.73 -17.91
CA LYS A 19 1.85 -40.45 -18.61
C LYS A 19 0.66 -39.50 -18.50
N ASP A 20 -0.57 -40.01 -18.57
CA ASP A 20 -1.78 -39.19 -18.44
C ASP A 20 -1.93 -38.58 -17.05
N VAL A 21 -1.61 -39.32 -15.99
CA VAL A 21 -1.64 -38.81 -14.61
C VAL A 21 -0.54 -37.78 -14.40
N LEU A 22 0.64 -37.99 -14.97
CA LEU A 22 1.73 -37.02 -14.93
C LEU A 22 1.33 -35.69 -15.59
N ILE A 23 0.68 -35.74 -16.75
CA ILE A 23 0.17 -34.55 -17.45
C ILE A 23 -0.87 -33.82 -16.60
N LEU A 24 -1.80 -34.56 -15.99
CA LEU A 24 -2.85 -34.00 -15.15
C LEU A 24 -2.29 -33.32 -13.90
N VAL A 25 -1.29 -33.92 -13.26
CA VAL A 25 -0.57 -33.34 -12.11
C VAL A 25 0.18 -32.07 -12.49
N ILE A 26 0.87 -32.05 -13.63
CA ILE A 26 1.59 -30.87 -14.12
C ILE A 26 0.60 -29.72 -14.37
N LEU A 27 -0.56 -29.98 -14.98
CA LEU A 27 -1.60 -28.98 -15.21
C LEU A 27 -2.15 -28.36 -13.91
N ILE A 28 -2.34 -29.18 -12.88
CA ILE A 28 -2.79 -28.72 -11.55
C ILE A 28 -1.70 -27.89 -10.87
N LEU A 29 -0.45 -28.32 -10.97
CA LEU A 29 0.69 -27.62 -10.38
C LEU A 29 0.95 -26.26 -11.04
N THR A 30 0.92 -26.18 -12.37
CA THR A 30 1.12 -24.90 -13.08
C THR A 30 0.01 -23.90 -12.78
N SER A 31 -1.23 -24.37 -12.66
CA SER A 31 -2.39 -23.54 -12.26
C SER A 31 -2.23 -23.03 -10.82
N SER A 32 -1.87 -23.91 -9.89
CA SER A 32 -1.71 -23.55 -8.47
C SER A 32 -0.52 -22.61 -8.24
N LEU A 33 0.60 -22.81 -8.94
CA LEU A 33 1.74 -21.90 -8.90
C LEU A 33 1.40 -20.52 -9.46
N SER A 34 0.71 -20.47 -10.61
CA SER A 34 0.29 -19.21 -11.22
C SER A 34 -0.60 -18.40 -10.28
N PHE A 35 -1.53 -19.08 -9.59
CA PHE A 35 -2.38 -18.44 -8.58
C PHE A 35 -1.59 -18.01 -7.34
N GLY A 36 -0.65 -18.84 -6.87
CA GLY A 36 0.20 -18.54 -5.71
C GLY A 36 1.11 -17.33 -5.90
N LEU A 37 1.77 -17.21 -7.06
CA LEU A 37 2.60 -16.04 -7.41
C LEU A 37 1.74 -14.78 -7.60
N GLY A 38 0.57 -14.89 -8.24
CA GLY A 38 -0.37 -13.78 -8.38
C GLY A 38 -0.90 -13.26 -7.04
N TYR A 39 -1.20 -14.16 -6.09
CA TYR A 39 -1.60 -13.81 -4.74
C TYR A 39 -0.48 -13.10 -3.97
N LEU A 40 0.77 -13.60 -4.06
CA LEU A 40 1.92 -13.00 -3.41
C LEU A 40 2.23 -11.60 -3.96
N ALA A 41 2.18 -11.44 -5.28
CA ALA A 41 2.33 -10.13 -5.93
C ALA A 41 1.17 -9.17 -5.57
N GLY A 42 -0.04 -9.71 -5.38
CA GLY A 42 -1.20 -8.96 -4.91
C GLY A 42 -1.08 -8.47 -3.46
N LEU A 43 -0.32 -9.16 -2.59
CA LEU A 43 -0.07 -8.70 -1.21
C LEU A 43 0.89 -7.51 -1.17
N ASP A 44 1.86 -7.43 -2.08
CA ASP A 44 2.76 -6.27 -2.21
C ASP A 44 2.00 -5.06 -2.82
N ALA A 45 1.08 -5.33 -3.76
CA ALA A 45 0.14 -4.31 -4.24
C ALA A 45 -0.91 -3.87 -3.19
N ARG A 46 -1.05 -4.63 -2.09
CA ARG A 46 -1.80 -4.25 -0.88
C ARG A 46 -0.92 -3.54 0.15
N VAL A 47 0.13 -2.81 -0.27
CA VAL A 47 0.46 -1.58 0.46
C VAL A 47 -0.87 -0.84 0.64
N PRO A 48 -1.34 -0.67 1.89
CA PRO A 48 -2.71 -0.31 2.15
C PRO A 48 -2.91 1.14 1.72
N LYS A 49 -3.39 1.36 0.49
CA LYS A 49 -4.08 2.61 0.15
C LYS A 49 -5.38 2.78 0.95
N ASP A 50 -5.81 1.73 1.65
CA ASP A 50 -6.92 1.75 2.60
C ASP A 50 -6.48 2.07 4.06
N ALA A 51 -5.17 2.14 4.35
CA ALA A 51 -4.68 2.86 5.54
C ALA A 51 -4.71 4.38 5.34
N LEU A 52 -5.26 4.87 4.22
CA LEU A 52 -5.58 6.27 4.00
C LEU A 52 -7.07 6.59 4.19
N ASN A 53 -7.95 5.60 4.47
CA ASN A 53 -9.40 5.89 4.57
C ASN A 53 -10.18 5.15 5.67
N ALA A 54 -9.53 4.41 6.56
CA ALA A 54 -10.17 3.84 7.76
C ALA A 54 -10.00 4.73 9.03
N GLN A 55 -9.85 6.04 8.85
CA GLN A 55 -9.90 7.02 9.94
C GLN A 55 -10.86 8.18 9.59
N ALA A 56 -12.06 7.83 9.15
CA ALA A 56 -13.21 8.71 9.24
C ALA A 56 -13.83 8.64 10.65
N THR A 57 -13.05 8.92 11.70
CA THR A 57 -13.57 9.13 13.07
C THR A 57 -12.56 9.89 13.93
N SER A 58 -12.27 11.12 13.51
CA SER A 58 -11.95 12.29 14.34
C SER A 58 -11.67 13.43 13.36
N ALA A 59 -12.75 14.07 12.90
CA ALA A 59 -12.72 15.13 11.89
C ALA A 59 -12.22 16.47 12.45
N ASP A 60 -11.18 16.43 13.28
CA ASP A 60 -10.41 17.60 13.68
C ASP A 60 -9.04 17.46 13.00
N GLY A 61 -8.97 17.90 11.74
CA GLY A 61 -7.70 17.96 11.03
C GLY A 61 -6.71 18.79 11.83
N ARG A 62 -5.56 18.20 12.17
CA ARG A 62 -4.53 18.90 12.96
C ARG A 62 -3.90 20.05 12.17
N PHE A 63 -3.97 19.99 10.85
CA PHE A 63 -3.42 20.98 9.94
C PHE A 63 -4.47 21.41 8.92
N VAL A 64 -4.53 22.69 8.65
CA VAL A 64 -5.47 23.30 7.70
C VAL A 64 -4.70 24.07 6.63
N ALA A 65 -5.04 23.85 5.37
CA ALA A 65 -4.53 24.61 4.24
C ALA A 65 -5.68 25.24 3.45
N SER A 66 -5.36 26.22 2.61
CA SER A 66 -6.31 26.77 1.66
C SER A 66 -6.16 26.07 0.31
N LYS A 67 -7.26 25.71 -0.35
CA LYS A 67 -7.27 25.22 -1.74
C LYS A 67 -6.58 26.18 -2.72
N SER A 68 -6.66 27.48 -2.46
CA SER A 68 -6.01 28.53 -3.25
C SER A 68 -4.61 28.90 -2.76
N GLY A 69 -4.19 28.36 -1.61
CA GLY A 69 -2.91 28.65 -0.99
C GLY A 69 -1.86 27.61 -1.30
N THR A 70 -0.62 27.92 -0.94
CA THR A 70 0.51 26.99 -1.00
C THR A 70 1.03 26.62 0.39
N LYS A 71 0.38 27.11 1.45
CA LYS A 71 0.83 26.95 2.83
C LYS A 71 -0.21 26.23 3.68
N TYR A 72 0.26 25.44 4.63
CA TYR A 72 -0.56 24.82 5.67
C TYR A 72 -0.29 25.48 7.03
N TYR A 73 -1.30 25.47 7.89
CA TYR A 73 -1.37 26.16 9.17
C TYR A 73 -1.91 25.22 10.24
N LEU A 74 -1.73 25.60 11.50
CA LEU A 74 -2.48 25.01 12.62
C LEU A 74 -3.85 25.69 12.72
N PRO A 75 -4.91 25.00 13.18
CA PRO A 75 -6.25 25.59 13.34
C PRO A 75 -6.28 26.80 14.28
N ALA A 76 -5.34 26.89 15.23
CA ALA A 76 -5.21 28.01 16.17
C ALA A 76 -4.46 29.24 15.61
N CYS A 77 -4.00 29.21 14.36
CA CYS A 77 -3.28 30.33 13.76
C CYS A 77 -4.18 31.35 13.08
N ALA A 78 -3.80 32.63 13.16
CA ALA A 78 -4.48 33.73 12.45
C ALA A 78 -4.53 33.57 10.92
N GLY A 79 -3.67 32.73 10.33
CA GLY A 79 -3.71 32.38 8.91
C GLY A 79 -4.85 31.42 8.57
N ALA A 80 -5.20 30.51 9.49
CA ALA A 80 -6.26 29.52 9.31
C ALA A 80 -7.66 30.13 9.42
N GLU A 81 -7.84 31.08 10.34
CA GLU A 81 -9.12 31.75 10.58
C GLU A 81 -9.60 32.59 9.38
N ARG A 82 -8.65 33.12 8.60
CA ARG A 82 -8.95 33.91 7.39
C ARG A 82 -9.33 33.06 6.19
N ILE A 83 -9.18 31.74 6.25
CA ILE A 83 -9.55 30.83 5.16
C ILE A 83 -11.06 30.60 5.25
N SER A 84 -11.78 30.84 4.16
CA SER A 84 -13.21 30.51 4.10
C SER A 84 -13.44 29.01 4.19
N ASP A 85 -14.53 28.57 4.81
CA ASP A 85 -14.82 27.14 5.00
C ASP A 85 -14.87 26.37 3.67
N ALA A 86 -15.31 27.01 2.58
CA ALA A 86 -15.32 26.44 1.23
C ALA A 86 -13.91 26.09 0.70
N ASN A 87 -12.88 26.78 1.18
CA ASN A 87 -11.49 26.65 0.74
C ASN A 87 -10.61 25.92 1.76
N LYS A 88 -11.13 25.52 2.93
CA LYS A 88 -10.36 24.75 3.91
C LYS A 88 -10.11 23.33 3.40
N VAL A 89 -8.86 22.90 3.50
CA VAL A 89 -8.42 21.52 3.29
C VAL A 89 -7.77 21.06 4.59
N TRP A 90 -8.27 19.96 5.15
CA TRP A 90 -7.81 19.44 6.41
C TRP A 90 -6.89 18.24 6.19
N PHE A 91 -5.76 18.25 6.89
CA PHE A 91 -4.77 17.18 6.87
C PHE A 91 -4.56 16.64 8.28
N ILE A 92 -4.37 15.32 8.36
CA ILE A 92 -4.13 14.59 9.62
C ILE A 92 -2.66 14.77 10.06
N SER A 93 -1.73 14.97 9.11
CA SER A 93 -0.30 15.14 9.37
C SER A 93 0.33 16.23 8.48
N ALA A 94 1.41 16.84 8.99
CA ALA A 94 2.23 17.78 8.23
C ALA A 94 2.86 17.12 6.98
N SER A 95 3.28 15.85 7.09
CA SER A 95 3.83 15.10 5.97
C SER A 95 2.83 14.92 4.83
N ALA A 96 1.54 14.71 5.12
CA ALA A 96 0.49 14.62 4.10
C ALA A 96 0.26 15.98 3.41
N ALA A 97 0.32 17.08 4.16
CA ALA A 97 0.24 18.42 3.59
C ALA A 97 1.44 18.73 2.66
N VAL A 98 2.65 18.37 3.08
CA VAL A 98 3.87 18.55 2.25
C VAL A 98 3.83 17.66 1.01
N ALA A 99 3.41 16.40 1.14
CA ALA A 99 3.23 15.50 0.00
C ALA A 99 2.17 16.01 -1.00
N ALA A 100 1.16 16.73 -0.51
CA ALA A 100 0.17 17.42 -1.32
C ALA A 100 0.66 18.77 -1.91
N GLY A 101 1.92 19.16 -1.65
CA GLY A 101 2.56 20.35 -2.20
C GLY A 101 2.44 21.62 -1.35
N TYR A 102 1.99 21.50 -0.09
CA TYR A 102 1.86 22.64 0.82
C TYR A 102 3.11 22.81 1.70
N SER A 103 3.61 24.04 1.82
CA SER A 103 4.75 24.40 2.67
C SER A 103 4.29 24.85 4.07
N PRO A 104 5.14 24.71 5.11
CA PRO A 104 4.83 25.23 6.44
C PRO A 104 4.68 26.75 6.41
N ALA A 105 3.68 27.26 7.14
CA ALA A 105 3.49 28.69 7.27
C ALA A 105 4.47 29.28 8.29
N ALA A 106 5.38 30.15 7.82
CA ALA A 106 6.38 30.82 8.65
C ALA A 106 5.79 31.70 9.77
N ASN A 107 4.51 32.05 9.67
CA ASN A 107 3.79 32.89 10.64
C ASN A 107 3.06 32.08 11.73
N CYS A 108 3.24 30.77 11.79
CA CYS A 108 2.72 29.89 12.84
C CYS A 108 3.88 29.32 13.66
N ALA A 109 3.88 29.54 14.97
CA ALA A 109 4.84 28.89 15.85
C ALA A 109 4.45 27.41 16.04
N GLY A 110 5.35 26.48 15.68
CA GLY A 110 5.17 25.04 15.93
C GLY A 110 4.93 24.16 14.70
N ILE A 111 5.19 24.66 13.49
CA ILE A 111 5.25 23.91 12.21
C ILE A 111 6.49 24.30 11.41
#